data_AF-A0A2V5W817-F1
#
_entry.id   AF-A0A2V5W817-F1
#
_cell.length_a   1.000
_cell.length_b   1.000
_cell.length_c   1.000
_cell.angle_alpha   90.00
_cell.angle_beta   90.00
_cell.angle_gamma   90.00
#
_symmetry.space_group_name_H-M   'P 1'
#
loop_
_entity.id
_entity.type
_entity.pdbx_description
1 polymer ?
#
loop_
_entity_poly.entity_id
_entity_poly.type
_entity_poly.pdbx_seq_one_letter_code
_entity_poly.pdbx_strand_id
1 'polypeptide(L)'
;MSAAPHFCRAWSVVLRGWIFALLLLLLCAPRERTAAAETEKSKADHWAFKPTVRPSIPAIKKQSWARNPIDNFVLSKLEALKLAPSR
;
A
#
# COMPACT_ATOMS: atom_id res chain seq x y z
N MET A 1 -58.60 -31.56 -0.91
CA MET A 1 -57.42 -32.08 -0.17
C MET A 1 -56.18 -31.88 -1.02
N SER A 2 -55.17 -31.22 -0.46
CA SER A 2 -53.90 -30.89 -1.10
C SER A 2 -52.95 -32.09 -0.99
N ALA A 3 -52.33 -32.52 -2.09
CA ALA A 3 -51.22 -33.46 -2.04
C ALA A 3 -50.23 -33.14 -3.18
N ALA A 4 -49.10 -32.55 -2.78
CA ALA A 4 -48.00 -32.09 -3.61
C ALA A 4 -47.24 -33.24 -4.29
N PRO A 5 -46.57 -33.00 -5.44
CA PRO A 5 -45.87 -34.05 -6.17
C PRO A 5 -44.55 -34.44 -5.49
N HIS A 6 -44.27 -35.74 -5.45
CA HIS A 6 -43.06 -36.40 -4.94
C HIS A 6 -41.76 -36.10 -5.71
N PHE A 7 -41.70 -35.01 -6.48
CA PHE A 7 -40.63 -34.68 -7.42
C PHE A 7 -39.34 -34.13 -6.74
N CYS A 8 -39.38 -33.85 -5.44
CA CYS A 8 -38.34 -33.10 -4.73
C CYS A 8 -37.09 -33.93 -4.34
N ARG A 9 -37.16 -35.26 -4.33
CA ARG A 9 -36.10 -36.12 -3.75
C ARG A 9 -35.02 -36.59 -4.73
N ALA A 10 -35.37 -36.84 -5.99
CA ALA A 10 -34.44 -37.37 -7.00
C ALA A 10 -33.54 -36.27 -7.62
N TRP A 11 -34.10 -35.08 -7.89
CA TRP A 11 -33.33 -33.93 -8.39
C TRP A 11 -32.26 -33.50 -7.37
N SER A 12 -32.57 -33.60 -6.06
CA SER A 12 -31.66 -33.23 -4.98
C SER A 12 -30.34 -34.01 -4.97
N VAL A 13 -30.32 -35.28 -5.41
CA VAL A 13 -29.10 -36.11 -5.42
C VAL A 13 -28.21 -35.78 -6.61
N VAL A 14 -28.83 -35.58 -7.78
CA VAL A 14 -28.12 -35.18 -9.01
C VAL A 14 -27.54 -33.77 -8.86
N LEU A 15 -28.34 -32.84 -8.29
CA LEU A 15 -27.93 -31.47 -8.02
C LEU A 15 -26.82 -31.40 -6.96
N ARG A 16 -26.91 -32.19 -5.89
CA ARG A 16 -25.84 -32.27 -4.88
C ARG A 16 -24.57 -32.91 -5.41
N GLY A 17 -24.67 -33.90 -6.29
CA GLY A 17 -23.52 -34.52 -6.96
C GLY A 17 -22.80 -33.54 -7.89
N TRP A 18 -23.56 -32.75 -8.67
CA TRP A 18 -22.99 -31.69 -9.50
C TRP A 18 -22.39 -30.55 -8.68
N ILE A 19 -23.03 -30.16 -7.57
CA ILE A 19 -22.47 -29.16 -6.63
C ILE A 19 -21.15 -29.66 -6.03
N PHE A 20 -21.08 -30.92 -5.60
CA PHE A 20 -19.83 -31.50 -5.06
C PHE A 20 -18.75 -31.63 -6.14
N ALA A 21 -19.09 -32.04 -7.36
CA ALA A 21 -18.14 -32.10 -8.47
C ALA A 21 -17.61 -30.71 -8.83
N LEU A 22 -18.48 -29.69 -8.87
CA LEU A 22 -18.10 -28.30 -9.13
C LEU A 22 -17.26 -27.72 -7.98
N LEU A 23 -17.58 -28.06 -6.73
CA LEU A 23 -16.82 -27.68 -5.55
C LEU A 23 -15.44 -28.35 -5.51
N LEU A 24 -15.35 -29.62 -5.90
CA LEU A 24 -14.09 -30.37 -5.98
C LEU A 24 -13.20 -29.84 -7.12
N LEU A 25 -13.82 -29.45 -8.23
CA LEU A 25 -13.13 -28.81 -9.36
C LEU A 25 -12.67 -27.39 -9.01
N LEU A 26 -13.42 -26.68 -8.15
CA LEU A 26 -13.02 -25.39 -7.57
C LEU A 26 -11.89 -25.54 -6.53
N LEU A 27 -11.86 -26.64 -5.76
CA LEU A 27 -10.80 -26.95 -4.78
C LEU A 27 -9.49 -27.44 -5.43
N CYS A 28 -9.56 -28.03 -6.62
CA CYS A 28 -8.41 -28.52 -7.39
C CYS A 28 -7.94 -27.53 -8.47
N ALA A 29 -8.50 -26.33 -8.53
CA ALA A 29 -7.95 -25.28 -9.37
C ALA A 29 -6.52 -24.96 -8.88
N PRO A 30 -5.48 -25.08 -9.73
CA PRO A 30 -4.18 -24.57 -9.36
C PRO A 30 -4.37 -23.08 -9.07
N ARG A 31 -4.05 -22.65 -7.85
CA ARG A 31 -3.95 -21.23 -7.52
C ARG A 31 -2.94 -20.68 -8.51
N GLU A 32 -3.43 -19.99 -9.54
CA GLU A 32 -2.62 -19.22 -10.46
C GLU A 32 -1.88 -18.22 -9.60
N ARG A 33 -0.69 -18.65 -9.20
CA ARG A 33 0.29 -17.82 -8.54
C ARG A 33 0.70 -16.91 -9.68
N THR A 34 0.07 -15.74 -9.76
CA THR A 34 0.57 -14.65 -10.58
C THR A 34 2.03 -14.51 -10.17
N ALA A 35 2.92 -15.06 -10.98
CA ALA A 35 4.34 -15.01 -10.74
C ALA A 35 4.64 -13.53 -10.64
N ALA A 36 5.16 -13.15 -9.49
CA ALA A 36 5.46 -11.79 -9.12
C ALA A 36 6.27 -11.15 -10.24
N ALA A 37 5.62 -10.34 -11.06
CA ALA A 37 6.27 -9.19 -11.67
C ALA A 37 6.30 -8.09 -10.59
N GLU A 38 6.96 -8.38 -9.47
CA GLU A 38 7.54 -7.31 -8.68
C GLU A 38 8.68 -6.80 -9.54
N THR A 39 8.35 -5.76 -10.32
CA THR A 39 9.30 -4.93 -11.03
C THR A 39 10.55 -4.80 -10.20
N GLU A 40 11.68 -5.22 -10.75
CA GLU A 40 13.00 -4.97 -10.20
C GLU A 40 13.10 -3.47 -9.94
N LYS A 41 12.76 -3.05 -8.72
CA LYS A 41 12.96 -1.68 -8.31
C LYS A 41 14.46 -1.55 -8.25
N SER A 42 15.01 -0.94 -9.31
CA SER A 42 16.43 -0.77 -9.51
C SER A 42 17.04 -0.39 -8.18
N LYS A 43 18.05 -1.16 -7.74
CA LYS A 43 18.77 -0.90 -6.49
C LYS A 43 19.19 0.58 -6.39
N ALA A 44 19.35 1.27 -7.52
CA ALA A 44 19.65 2.70 -7.61
C ALA A 44 18.60 3.65 -7.01
N ASP A 45 17.33 3.25 -6.89
CA ASP A 45 16.27 4.12 -6.35
C ASP A 45 16.22 4.17 -4.83
N HIS A 46 16.97 3.30 -4.13
CA HIS A 46 17.04 3.37 -2.68
C HIS A 46 17.84 4.61 -2.24
N TRP A 47 17.29 5.34 -1.26
CA TRP A 47 17.87 6.58 -0.74
C TRP A 47 19.35 6.45 -0.32
N ALA A 48 19.75 5.27 0.17
CA ALA A 48 21.12 4.98 0.57
C ALA A 48 22.15 5.04 -0.57
N PHE A 49 21.74 4.86 -1.83
CA PHE A 49 22.65 4.89 -2.98
C PHE A 49 22.61 6.22 -3.74
N LYS A 50 21.83 7.20 -3.25
CA LYS A 50 21.81 8.54 -3.83
C LYS A 50 23.01 9.34 -3.30
N PRO A 51 23.78 10.02 -4.16
CA PRO A 51 24.90 10.83 -3.71
C PRO A 51 24.42 11.95 -2.78
N THR A 52 25.15 12.17 -1.69
CA THR A 52 24.84 13.26 -0.75
C THR A 52 25.39 14.57 -1.30
N VAL A 53 24.49 15.51 -1.60
CA VAL A 53 24.85 16.89 -1.98
C VAL A 53 24.70 17.78 -0.76
N ARG A 54 25.70 18.63 -0.47
CA ARG A 54 25.59 19.63 0.61
C ARG A 54 24.88 20.88 0.07
N PRO A 55 23.66 21.19 0.52
CA PRO A 55 22.99 22.41 0.12
C PRO A 55 23.68 23.63 0.73
N SER A 56 23.59 24.77 0.04
CA SER A 56 24.05 26.04 0.60
C SER A 56 23.18 26.43 1.79
N ILE A 57 23.81 27.07 2.79
CA ILE A 57 23.13 27.52 4.00
C ILE A 57 22.28 28.76 3.64
N PRO A 58 20.96 28.75 3.88
CA PRO A 58 20.12 29.89 3.56
C PRO A 58 20.40 31.06 4.51
N ALA A 59 20.40 32.28 3.96
CA ALA A 59 20.43 33.49 4.77
C ALA A 59 19.06 33.73 5.40
N ILE A 60 19.02 33.93 6.72
CA ILE A 60 17.80 34.19 7.48
C ILE A 60 17.83 35.59 8.10
N LYS A 61 16.66 36.16 8.37
CA LYS A 61 16.57 37.50 9.00
C LYS A 61 16.82 37.42 10.51
N LYS A 62 16.25 36.41 11.18
CA LYS A 62 16.35 36.25 12.65
C LYS A 62 17.56 35.39 13.05
N GLN A 63 18.76 35.89 12.75
CA GLN A 63 20.03 35.20 13.06
C GLN A 63 20.25 34.96 14.56
N SER A 64 19.66 35.79 15.42
CA SER A 64 19.77 35.65 16.88
C SER A 64 19.15 34.35 17.43
N TRP A 65 18.30 33.67 16.65
CA TRP A 65 17.66 32.41 17.04
C TRP A 65 18.43 31.18 16.55
N ALA A 66 19.28 31.33 15.53
CA ALA A 66 20.09 30.24 15.01
C ALA A 66 21.30 30.01 15.92
N ARG A 67 21.39 28.80 16.50
CA ARG A 67 22.55 28.37 17.30
C ARG A 67 23.50 27.50 16.49
N ASN A 68 22.96 26.81 15.49
CA ASN A 68 23.70 25.95 14.58
C ASN A 68 23.27 26.23 13.13
N PRO A 69 24.15 26.08 12.12
CA PRO A 69 23.78 26.12 10.70
C PRO A 69 22.53 25.34 10.29
N ILE A 70 22.18 24.26 11.01
CA ILE A 70 20.97 23.46 10.75
C ILE A 70 19.70 24.30 11.03
N ASP A 71 19.73 25.16 12.04
CA ASP A 71 18.59 26.00 12.43
C ASP A 71 18.23 26.97 11.30
N ASN A 72 19.20 27.39 10.48
CA ASN A 72 18.95 28.25 9.33
C ASN A 72 17.98 27.61 8.32
N PHE A 73 18.05 26.30 8.12
CA PHE A 73 17.14 25.59 7.21
C PHE A 73 15.70 25.56 7.76
N VAL A 74 15.55 25.37 9.07
CA VAL A 74 14.24 25.38 9.73
C VAL A 74 13.67 26.80 9.77
N LEU A 75 14.46 27.76 10.23
CA LEU A 75 14.08 29.17 10.32
C LEU A 75 13.78 29.76 8.94
N SER A 76 14.53 29.41 7.90
CA SER A 76 14.25 29.81 6.52
C SER A 76 12.85 29.39 6.07
N LYS A 77 12.44 28.14 6.38
CA LYS A 77 11.08 27.67 6.06
C LYS A 77 10.02 28.36 6.92
N LEU A 78 10.26 28.54 8.22
CA LEU A 78 9.32 29.22 9.10
C LEU A 78 9.13 30.70 8.70
N GLU A 79 10.21 31.40 8.36
CA GLU A 79 10.17 32.77 7.85
C GLU A 79 9.40 32.86 6.51
N ALA A 80 9.60 31.91 5.59
CA ALA A 80 8.85 31.84 4.34
C ALA A 80 7.34 31.65 4.59
N LEU A 81 6.99 30.88 5.61
CA LEU A 81 5.60 30.66 6.04
C LEU A 81 5.07 31.73 7.00
N LYS A 82 5.89 32.74 7.36
CA LYS A 82 5.58 33.79 8.35
C LYS A 82 5.17 33.26 9.72
N LEU A 83 5.68 32.08 10.09
CA LEU A 83 5.41 31.43 11.37
C LEU A 83 6.55 31.70 12.36
N ALA A 84 6.19 31.72 13.64
CA ALA A 84 7.15 31.71 14.73
C ALA A 84 7.30 30.28 15.29
N PRO A 85 8.50 29.87 15.70
CA PRO A 85 8.72 28.65 16.47
C PRO A 85 7.78 28.53 17.67
N SER A 86 7.21 27.34 17.86
CA SER A 86 6.46 26.99 19.07
C SER A 86 7.45 26.81 20.23
N ARG A 87 7.10 27.38 21.38
CA ARG A 87 7.89 27.28 22.62
C ARG A 87 7.62 25.97 23.34
#